data_AF-A0A925ITB2-F1
#
_entry.id   AF-A0A925ITB2-F1
#
_cell.length_a   1.000
_cell.length_b   1.000
_cell.length_c   1.000
_cell.angle_alpha   90.00
_cell.angle_beta   90.00
_cell.angle_gamma   90.00
#
_symmetry.space_group_name_H-M   'P 1'
#
loop_
_entity.id
_entity.type
_entity.pdbx_description
1 polymer ?
#
loop_
_entity_poly.entity_id
_entity_poly.type
_entity_poly.pdbx_seq_one_letter_code
_entity_poly.pdbx_strand_id
1 'polypeptide(L)'
;MTNIKRKGGRIVSILPIEEALSAKRTMPNISSKFEPMIAQWRPNASENDIQAVIWAAYKQVFGNIHILESDRQVIPESLLRKGSISVKEFIRALAKSDLYKDRFFQCTNNDRFIELNFKHLLGRTPYNQAEIVEHLDRYQTEGYNADIDSYIDSDEYDRFFGNDIVPYLRSFQYRVGQLGGDYTRMLRLYGGDAGSDTNLNQRGQTRIASPKELLRAGRALV
;
A
#
# COMPACT_ATOMS: atom_id res chain seq x y z
N MET A 1 45.32 17.05 -55.92
CA MET A 1 44.83 18.45 -55.92
C MET A 1 43.39 18.35 -55.39
N THR A 2 42.99 18.82 -54.21
CA THR A 2 43.23 20.09 -53.49
C THR A 2 43.05 19.87 -51.97
N ASN A 3 43.58 20.78 -51.15
CA ASN A 3 43.96 20.60 -49.74
C ASN A 3 42.86 20.58 -48.64
N ILE A 4 43.21 19.81 -47.61
CA ILE A 4 42.96 19.76 -46.14
C ILE A 4 42.36 20.99 -45.41
N LYS A 5 41.39 20.74 -44.50
CA LYS A 5 41.33 21.06 -43.01
C LYS A 5 39.89 20.72 -42.50
N ARG A 6 39.55 20.33 -41.27
CA ARG A 6 40.19 20.16 -39.95
C ARG A 6 39.22 19.34 -39.07
N LYS A 7 39.74 18.48 -38.20
CA LYS A 7 39.12 17.91 -36.98
C LYS A 7 37.88 17.00 -37.12
N GLY A 8 38.14 15.68 -37.10
CA GLY A 8 37.58 14.79 -36.06
C GLY A 8 36.07 14.55 -35.98
N GLY A 9 35.36 14.41 -37.10
CA GLY A 9 34.00 13.86 -37.13
C GLY A 9 34.01 12.39 -37.57
N ARG A 10 33.50 11.48 -36.74
CA ARG A 10 33.38 10.05 -37.06
C ARG A 10 32.27 9.87 -38.10
N ILE A 11 32.56 9.15 -39.19
CA ILE A 11 31.59 8.75 -40.22
C ILE A 11 30.50 7.92 -39.51
N VAL A 12 29.25 8.39 -39.50
CA VAL A 12 28.11 7.57 -39.08
C VAL A 12 27.74 6.70 -40.28
N SER A 13 28.29 5.50 -40.35
CA SER A 13 27.73 4.45 -41.20
C SER A 13 26.31 4.17 -40.68
N ILE A 14 25.30 4.50 -41.47
CA ILE A 14 23.92 4.12 -41.18
C ILE A 14 23.86 2.59 -41.36
N LEU A 15 23.85 1.86 -40.26
CA LEU A 15 23.63 0.41 -40.29
C LEU A 15 22.17 0.14 -40.68
N PRO A 16 21.87 -0.96 -41.39
CA PRO A 16 20.50 -1.33 -41.75
C PRO A 16 19.65 -1.54 -40.50
N ILE A 17 18.42 -1.06 -40.53
CA ILE A 17 17.46 -1.07 -39.41
C ILE A 17 17.24 -2.50 -38.83
N GLU A 18 17.46 -3.54 -39.63
CA GLU A 18 17.27 -4.94 -39.21
C GLU A 18 18.27 -5.41 -38.15
N GLU A 19 19.49 -4.87 -38.13
CA GLU A 19 20.51 -5.26 -37.14
C GLU A 19 20.24 -4.63 -35.75
N ALA A 20 19.53 -3.50 -35.70
CA ALA A 20 19.13 -2.82 -34.47
C ALA A 20 18.00 -3.52 -33.71
N LEU A 21 17.25 -4.42 -34.37
CA LEU A 21 16.18 -5.22 -33.75
C LEU A 21 16.70 -6.54 -33.15
N SER A 22 17.85 -7.04 -33.62
CA SER A 22 18.48 -8.29 -33.14
C SER A 22 19.41 -8.08 -31.94
N ALA A 23 19.88 -6.86 -31.70
CA ALA A 23 20.53 -6.51 -30.46
C ALA A 23 19.49 -6.56 -29.34
N LYS A 24 19.41 -7.70 -28.62
CA LYS A 24 18.81 -7.77 -27.29
C LYS A 24 19.32 -6.56 -26.53
N ARG A 25 18.47 -5.54 -26.40
CA ARG A 25 18.67 -4.48 -25.42
C ARG A 25 18.66 -5.22 -24.11
N THR A 26 19.85 -5.57 -23.61
CA THR A 26 20.03 -5.87 -22.21
C THR A 26 19.63 -4.58 -21.54
N MET A 27 18.34 -4.47 -21.23
CA MET A 27 17.86 -3.43 -20.35
C MET A 27 18.80 -3.51 -19.14
N PRO A 28 19.33 -2.37 -18.65
CA PRO A 28 20.00 -2.40 -17.37
C PRO A 28 19.09 -3.18 -16.42
N ASN A 29 19.67 -4.09 -15.65
CA ASN A 29 18.93 -4.88 -14.70
C ASN A 29 18.45 -3.94 -13.57
N ILE A 30 17.41 -3.13 -13.84
CA ILE A 30 16.69 -2.32 -12.85
C ILE A 30 15.72 -3.25 -12.09
N SER A 31 16.04 -4.55 -12.00
CA SER A 31 15.41 -5.47 -11.06
C SER A 31 16.03 -5.28 -9.67
N SER A 32 16.08 -4.05 -9.16
CA SER A 32 15.88 -3.89 -7.71
C SER A 32 14.38 -4.12 -7.47
N LYS A 33 13.94 -5.37 -7.64
CA LYS A 33 12.60 -5.76 -7.24
C LYS A 33 12.55 -5.50 -5.75
N PHE A 34 11.66 -4.59 -5.34
CA PHE A 34 11.30 -4.51 -3.95
C PHE A 34 10.63 -5.84 -3.60
N GLU A 35 11.37 -6.73 -2.94
CA GLU A 35 10.85 -7.95 -2.36
C GLU A 35 10.41 -7.62 -0.94
N PRO A 36 9.11 -7.51 -0.68
CA PRO A 36 8.64 -7.27 0.67
C PRO A 36 9.03 -8.46 1.55
N MET A 37 9.47 -8.20 2.78
CA MET A 37 9.74 -9.26 3.74
C MET A 37 8.40 -9.86 4.18
N ILE A 38 8.07 -11.02 3.61
CA ILE A 38 6.79 -11.69 3.88
C ILE A 38 6.89 -12.41 5.23
N ALA A 39 6.16 -11.90 6.22
CA ALA A 39 5.95 -12.59 7.48
C ALA A 39 4.77 -13.56 7.33
N GLN A 40 5.07 -14.86 7.30
CA GLN A 40 4.07 -15.92 7.18
C GLN A 40 4.05 -16.76 8.47
N TRP A 41 2.84 -17.01 8.98
CA TRP A 41 2.62 -17.97 10.06
C TRP A 41 2.80 -19.40 9.56
N ARG A 42 3.57 -20.21 10.30
CA ARG A 42 3.82 -21.61 10.00
C ARG A 42 3.40 -22.48 11.19
N PRO A 43 2.80 -23.66 10.97
CA PRO A 43 2.25 -24.50 12.05
C PRO A 43 3.29 -25.05 13.05
N ASN A 44 4.59 -24.93 12.77
CA ASN A 44 5.69 -25.29 13.69
C ASN A 44 6.66 -24.12 13.93
N ALA A 45 6.15 -22.88 13.92
CA ALA A 45 6.95 -21.68 14.12
C ALA A 45 7.57 -21.63 15.53
N SER A 46 8.79 -21.12 15.64
CA SER A 46 9.40 -20.84 16.94
C SER A 46 8.75 -19.60 17.59
N GLU A 47 8.88 -19.43 18.91
CA GLU A 47 8.35 -18.24 19.60
C GLU A 47 8.93 -16.94 19.02
N ASN A 48 10.18 -16.97 18.57
CA ASN A 48 10.82 -15.83 17.90
C ASN A 48 10.15 -15.49 16.56
N ASP A 49 9.75 -16.51 15.79
CA ASP A 49 9.06 -16.32 14.51
C ASP A 49 7.65 -15.76 14.75
N ILE A 50 6.94 -16.24 15.78
CA ILE A 50 5.62 -15.73 16.17
C ILE A 50 5.73 -14.25 16.58
N GLN A 51 6.74 -13.91 17.39
CA GLN A 51 6.98 -12.53 17.79
C GLN A 51 7.32 -11.64 16.58
N ALA A 52 8.08 -12.16 15.61
CA ALA A 52 8.38 -11.44 14.37
C ALA A 52 7.11 -11.18 13.53
N VAL A 53 6.19 -12.16 13.45
CA VAL A 53 4.89 -12.01 12.79
C VAL A 53 4.04 -10.94 13.50
N ILE A 54 3.96 -10.99 14.82
CA ILE A 54 3.24 -9.99 15.62
C ILE A 54 3.81 -8.59 15.36
N TRP A 55 5.13 -8.45 15.41
CA TRP A 55 5.77 -7.15 15.17
C TRP A 55 5.56 -6.64 13.74
N ALA A 56 5.65 -7.53 12.74
CA ALA A 56 5.37 -7.18 11.35
C ALA A 56 3.92 -6.73 11.16
N ALA A 57 2.96 -7.41 11.80
CA ALA A 57 1.54 -7.04 11.75
C ALA A 57 1.30 -5.68 12.40
N TYR A 58 1.90 -5.40 13.57
CA TYR A 58 1.85 -4.07 14.17
C TYR A 58 2.47 -2.99 13.27
N LYS A 59 3.66 -3.25 12.70
CA LYS A 59 4.32 -2.30 11.78
C LYS A 59 3.43 -1.99 10.58
N GLN A 60 2.82 -3.01 9.98
CA GLN A 60 1.98 -2.86 8.80
C GLN A 60 0.65 -2.15 9.11
N VAL A 61 -0.12 -2.68 10.07
CA VAL A 61 -1.48 -2.18 10.37
C VAL A 61 -1.42 -0.75 10.91
N PHE A 62 -0.43 -0.44 11.76
CA PHE A 62 -0.30 0.90 12.31
C PHE A 62 0.63 1.80 11.49
N GLY A 63 1.08 1.42 10.29
CA GLY A 63 1.83 2.34 9.43
C GLY A 63 3.15 2.82 10.02
N ASN A 64 3.89 1.90 10.66
CA ASN A 64 5.18 2.16 11.30
C ASN A 64 5.12 3.26 12.39
N ILE A 65 4.03 3.28 13.16
CA ILE A 65 3.91 4.11 14.36
C ILE A 65 4.64 3.42 15.52
N HIS A 66 5.28 4.22 16.37
CA HIS A 66 5.84 3.74 17.64
C HIS A 66 4.71 3.41 18.61
N ILE A 67 4.51 2.11 18.85
CA ILE A 67 3.51 1.59 19.78
C ILE A 67 4.17 1.40 21.15
N LEU A 68 3.56 1.97 22.18
CA LEU A 68 3.99 1.79 23.57
C LEU A 68 3.55 0.42 24.10
N GLU A 69 4.22 -0.08 25.13
CA GLU A 69 3.85 -1.37 25.75
C GLU A 69 2.42 -1.36 26.31
N SER A 70 1.94 -0.21 26.79
CA SER A 70 0.56 -0.01 27.28
C SER A 70 -0.50 -0.17 26.20
N ASP A 71 -0.14 0.12 24.94
CA ASP A 71 -1.07 0.18 23.82
C ASP A 71 -1.20 -1.18 23.11
N ARG A 72 -0.34 -2.15 23.49
CA ARG A 72 -0.34 -3.51 22.92
C ARG A 72 -1.59 -4.27 23.30
N GLN A 73 -2.11 -5.01 22.33
CA GLN A 73 -3.35 -5.77 22.48
C GLN A 73 -3.01 -7.20 22.92
N VAL A 74 -2.87 -7.39 24.24
CA VAL A 74 -2.40 -8.66 24.84
C VAL A 74 -3.32 -9.85 24.51
N ILE A 75 -4.63 -9.61 24.46
CA ILE A 75 -5.62 -10.67 24.19
C ILE A 75 -5.45 -11.28 22.79
N PRO A 76 -5.52 -10.51 21.69
CA PRO A 76 -5.31 -11.08 20.35
C PRO A 76 -3.89 -11.62 20.14
N GLU A 77 -2.86 -11.05 20.78
CA GLU A 77 -1.51 -11.63 20.74
C GLU A 77 -1.47 -13.03 21.35
N SER A 78 -2.09 -13.22 22.52
CA SER A 78 -2.14 -14.52 23.20
C SER A 78 -2.93 -15.56 22.40
N LEU A 79 -4.04 -15.16 21.78
CA LEU A 79 -4.83 -16.03 20.91
C LEU A 79 -4.05 -16.48 19.68
N LEU A 80 -3.25 -15.59 19.08
CA LEU A 80 -2.39 -15.92 17.95
C LEU A 80 -1.26 -16.86 18.36
N ARG A 81 -0.60 -16.63 19.51
CA ARG A 81 0.42 -17.54 20.06
C ARG A 81 -0.10 -18.94 20.29
N LYS A 82 -1.36 -19.06 20.74
CA LYS A 82 -2.03 -20.36 20.93
C LYS A 82 -2.48 -21.00 19.60
N GLY A 83 -2.46 -20.27 18.49
CA GLY A 83 -3.00 -20.71 17.21
C GLY A 83 -4.54 -20.86 17.21
N SER A 84 -5.23 -20.15 18.12
CA SER A 84 -6.70 -20.17 18.18
C SER A 84 -7.35 -19.23 17.17
N ILE A 85 -6.60 -18.23 16.69
CA ILE A 85 -7.01 -17.31 15.64
C ILE A 85 -5.99 -17.34 14.51
N SER A 86 -6.45 -17.04 13.29
CA SER A 86 -5.58 -16.86 12.12
C SER A 86 -4.88 -15.49 12.12
N VAL A 87 -3.87 -15.30 11.26
CA VAL A 87 -3.24 -13.98 11.07
C VAL A 87 -4.26 -12.96 10.53
N LYS A 88 -5.14 -13.41 9.62
CA LYS A 88 -6.26 -12.61 9.11
C LYS A 88 -7.17 -12.09 10.23
N GLU A 89 -7.55 -12.96 11.16
CA GLU A 89 -8.37 -12.60 12.32
C GLU A 89 -7.62 -11.70 13.31
N PHE A 90 -6.31 -11.93 13.49
CA PHE A 90 -5.46 -11.06 14.29
C PHE A 90 -5.44 -9.63 13.73
N ILE A 91 -5.29 -9.47 12.43
CA ILE A 91 -5.33 -8.16 11.75
C ILE A 91 -6.71 -7.52 11.89
N ARG A 92 -7.79 -8.30 11.76
CA ARG A 92 -9.15 -7.82 12.01
C ARG A 92 -9.30 -7.28 13.43
N ALA A 93 -8.77 -7.97 14.43
CA ALA A 93 -8.79 -7.51 15.81
C ALA A 93 -7.98 -6.21 16.00
N LEU A 94 -6.80 -6.10 15.38
CA LEU A 94 -6.00 -4.87 15.43
C LEU A 94 -6.70 -3.68 14.77
N ALA A 95 -7.31 -3.86 13.59
CA ALA A 95 -8.02 -2.80 12.89
C ALA A 95 -9.32 -2.36 13.60
N LYS A 96 -9.94 -3.26 14.38
CA LYS A 96 -11.11 -2.94 15.22
C LYS A 96 -10.78 -2.37 16.59
N SER A 97 -9.50 -2.38 16.99
CA SER A 97 -9.05 -1.86 18.26
C SER A 97 -9.30 -0.36 18.39
N ASP A 98 -9.54 0.10 19.61
CA ASP A 98 -9.76 1.52 19.87
C ASP A 98 -8.51 2.36 19.58
N LEU A 99 -7.32 1.77 19.78
CA LEU A 99 -6.05 2.39 19.38
C LEU A 99 -6.04 2.77 17.89
N TYR A 100 -6.49 1.87 17.01
CA TYR A 100 -6.52 2.14 15.58
C TYR A 100 -7.55 3.24 15.25
N LYS A 101 -8.71 3.23 15.91
CA LYS A 101 -9.75 4.26 15.75
C LYS A 101 -9.26 5.63 16.20
N ASP A 102 -8.64 5.73 17.37
CA ASP A 102 -8.17 7.00 17.91
C ASP A 102 -7.09 7.63 17.01
N ARG A 103 -6.19 6.80 16.46
CA ARG A 103 -5.08 7.28 15.62
C ARG A 103 -5.49 7.67 14.21
N PHE A 104 -6.34 6.87 13.57
CA PHE A 104 -6.65 7.06 12.15
C PHE A 104 -8.06 7.58 11.93
N PHE A 105 -9.06 7.02 12.62
CA PHE A 105 -10.45 7.38 12.39
C PHE A 105 -10.80 8.76 12.96
N GLN A 106 -10.41 9.06 14.20
CA GLN A 106 -10.74 10.35 14.83
C GLN A 106 -9.90 11.52 14.34
N CYS A 107 -8.65 11.27 13.91
CA CYS A 107 -7.72 12.32 13.51
C CYS A 107 -7.70 12.64 12.01
N THR A 108 -8.42 11.88 11.16
CA THR A 108 -8.35 12.05 9.70
C THR A 108 -9.72 12.24 9.06
N ASN A 109 -9.73 12.85 7.87
CA ASN A 109 -10.94 12.94 7.06
C ASN A 109 -11.33 11.55 6.52
N ASN A 110 -12.62 11.31 6.29
CA ASN A 110 -13.14 10.02 5.83
C ASN A 110 -12.42 9.48 4.59
N ASP A 111 -12.18 10.32 3.57
CA ASP A 111 -11.45 9.93 2.36
C ASP A 111 -10.02 9.44 2.68
N ARG A 112 -9.33 10.15 3.59
CA ARG A 112 -7.98 9.83 4.03
C ARG A 112 -7.96 8.54 4.86
N PHE A 113 -8.95 8.35 5.71
CA PHE A 113 -9.13 7.14 6.50
C PHE A 113 -9.27 5.91 5.58
N ILE A 114 -10.12 6.01 4.56
CA ILE A 114 -10.31 4.93 3.57
C ILE A 114 -9.01 4.66 2.82
N GLU A 115 -8.28 5.69 2.36
CA GLU A 115 -6.97 5.52 1.73
C GLU A 115 -5.96 4.79 2.63
N LEU A 116 -5.95 5.11 3.93
CA LEU A 116 -5.10 4.45 4.90
C LEU A 116 -5.52 2.98 5.12
N ASN A 117 -6.82 2.67 5.17
CA ASN A 117 -7.30 1.29 5.27
C ASN A 117 -6.84 0.45 4.06
N PHE A 118 -6.94 0.99 2.84
CA PHE A 118 -6.40 0.33 1.64
C PHE A 118 -4.89 0.05 1.76
N LYS A 119 -4.12 0.98 2.33
CA LYS A 119 -2.68 0.79 2.57
C LYS A 119 -2.41 -0.26 3.64
N HIS A 120 -3.06 -0.16 4.80
CA HIS A 120 -2.78 -1.00 5.96
C HIS A 120 -3.24 -2.44 5.75
N LEU A 121 -4.46 -2.63 5.22
CA LEU A 121 -5.10 -3.93 5.09
C LEU A 121 -4.80 -4.60 3.74
N LEU A 122 -4.93 -3.86 2.64
CA LEU A 122 -4.79 -4.42 1.29
C LEU A 122 -3.39 -4.18 0.67
N GLY A 123 -2.57 -3.30 1.27
CA GLY A 123 -1.23 -3.01 0.78
C GLY A 123 -1.20 -2.28 -0.57
N ARG A 124 -2.30 -1.62 -0.96
CA ARG A 124 -2.45 -0.88 -2.23
C ARG A 124 -3.08 0.49 -2.00
N THR A 125 -3.17 1.31 -3.06
CA THR A 125 -4.02 2.52 -3.03
C THR A 125 -5.37 2.25 -3.69
N PRO A 126 -6.40 3.06 -3.39
CA PRO A 126 -7.64 3.00 -4.15
C PRO A 126 -7.38 3.33 -5.62
N TYR A 127 -7.95 2.49 -6.49
CA TYR A 127 -7.82 2.59 -7.94
C TYR A 127 -8.67 3.73 -8.48
N ASN A 128 -9.90 3.85 -7.99
CA ASN A 128 -10.89 4.80 -8.48
C ASN A 128 -11.62 5.48 -7.31
N GLN A 129 -12.17 6.66 -7.57
CA GLN A 129 -13.01 7.36 -6.58
C GLN A 129 -14.27 6.56 -6.23
N ALA A 130 -14.74 5.69 -7.13
CA ALA A 130 -15.88 4.81 -6.87
C ALA A 130 -15.64 3.88 -5.68
N GLU A 131 -14.44 3.32 -5.52
CA GLU A 131 -14.10 2.47 -4.36
C GLU A 131 -14.20 3.28 -3.05
N ILE A 132 -13.72 4.53 -3.05
CA ILE A 132 -13.79 5.40 -1.88
C ILE A 132 -15.24 5.71 -1.51
N VAL A 133 -16.08 5.99 -2.50
CA VAL A 133 -17.52 6.27 -2.27
C VAL A 133 -18.23 5.03 -1.76
N GLU A 134 -17.94 3.85 -2.31
CA GLU A 134 -18.54 2.59 -1.87
C GLU A 134 -18.26 2.31 -0.38
N HIS A 135 -17.00 2.44 0.04
CA HIS A 135 -16.63 2.26 1.45
C HIS A 135 -17.22 3.34 2.36
N LEU A 136 -17.32 4.58 1.86
CA LEU A 136 -17.97 5.66 2.60
C LEU A 136 -19.46 5.38 2.82
N ASP A 137 -20.18 4.89 1.82
CA ASP A 137 -21.60 4.56 1.90
C ASP A 137 -21.82 3.35 2.82
N ARG A 138 -20.97 2.31 2.74
CA ARG A 138 -21.01 1.15 3.65
C ARG A 138 -20.78 1.58 5.10
N TYR A 139 -19.80 2.44 5.33
CA TYR A 139 -19.55 3.01 6.64
C TYR A 139 -20.77 3.77 7.20
N GLN A 140 -21.47 4.55 6.36
CA GLN A 140 -22.66 5.30 6.79
C GLN A 140 -23.87 4.40 7.08
N THR A 141 -24.00 3.28 6.37
CA THR A 141 -25.16 2.39 6.45
C THR A 141 -24.99 1.30 7.51
N GLU A 142 -23.82 0.69 7.59
CA GLU A 142 -23.54 -0.51 8.42
C GLU A 142 -22.57 -0.22 9.56
N GLY A 143 -21.88 0.92 9.52
CA GLY A 143 -20.95 1.37 10.55
C GLY A 143 -19.50 0.94 10.35
N TYR A 144 -18.66 1.29 11.33
CA TYR A 144 -17.20 1.11 11.28
C TYR A 144 -16.76 -0.35 11.14
N ASN A 145 -17.34 -1.24 11.95
CA ASN A 145 -16.89 -2.64 12.00
C ASN A 145 -17.16 -3.36 10.68
N ALA A 146 -18.30 -3.05 10.05
CA ALA A 146 -18.70 -3.63 8.76
C ALA A 146 -17.79 -3.12 7.62
N ASP A 147 -17.40 -1.84 7.63
CA ASP A 147 -16.43 -1.34 6.66
C ASP A 147 -15.08 -2.06 6.79
N ILE A 148 -14.55 -2.23 8.02
CA ILE A 148 -13.31 -2.98 8.24
C ILE A 148 -13.42 -4.44 7.76
N ASP A 149 -14.53 -5.11 8.06
CA ASP A 149 -14.77 -6.48 7.63
C ASP A 149 -14.81 -6.57 6.09
N SER A 150 -15.36 -5.57 5.40
CA SER A 150 -15.43 -5.56 3.93
C SER A 150 -14.07 -5.60 3.24
N TYR A 151 -13.02 -4.98 3.82
CA TYR A 151 -11.67 -5.07 3.25
C TYR A 151 -11.06 -6.47 3.46
N ILE A 152 -11.26 -7.04 4.64
CA ILE A 152 -10.63 -8.29 5.07
C ILE A 152 -11.31 -9.50 4.44
N ASP A 153 -12.64 -9.45 4.27
CA ASP A 153 -13.44 -10.51 3.67
C ASP A 153 -13.54 -10.38 2.15
N SER A 154 -12.78 -9.47 1.55
CA SER A 154 -12.68 -9.37 0.10
C SER A 154 -11.94 -10.57 -0.51
N ASP A 155 -12.45 -11.07 -1.65
CA ASP A 155 -11.75 -12.08 -2.46
C ASP A 155 -10.32 -11.65 -2.83
N GLU A 156 -10.09 -10.35 -2.93
CA GLU A 156 -8.76 -9.80 -3.20
C GLU A 156 -7.81 -10.14 -2.05
N TYR A 157 -8.22 -9.86 -0.81
CA TYR A 157 -7.41 -10.15 0.37
C TYR A 157 -7.02 -11.63 0.45
N ASP A 158 -8.00 -12.52 0.25
CA ASP A 158 -7.78 -13.98 0.35
C ASP A 158 -6.84 -14.52 -0.73
N ARG A 159 -6.90 -13.96 -1.95
CA ARG A 159 -5.99 -14.37 -3.04
C ARG A 159 -4.53 -14.00 -2.78
N PHE A 160 -4.26 -12.94 -2.03
CA PHE A 160 -2.89 -12.43 -1.84
C PHE A 160 -2.26 -12.78 -0.51
N PHE A 161 -3.04 -12.75 0.57
CA PHE A 161 -2.56 -12.99 1.91
C PHE A 161 -3.10 -14.31 2.47
N GLY A 162 -4.33 -14.67 2.10
CA GLY A 162 -5.03 -15.79 2.71
C GLY A 162 -5.14 -15.57 4.23
N ASN A 163 -5.03 -16.65 4.99
CA ASN A 163 -5.22 -16.61 6.45
C ASN A 163 -3.92 -16.45 7.25
N ASP A 164 -2.76 -16.71 6.63
CA ASP A 164 -1.50 -16.93 7.34
C ASP A 164 -0.44 -15.84 7.07
N ILE A 165 -0.63 -15.01 6.06
CA ILE A 165 0.36 -14.01 5.63
C ILE A 165 -0.05 -12.63 6.16
N VAL A 166 0.91 -11.93 6.77
CA VAL A 166 0.72 -10.52 7.15
C VAL A 166 0.68 -9.65 5.88
N PRO A 167 -0.26 -8.70 5.76
CA PRO A 167 -0.33 -7.78 4.66
C PRO A 167 0.99 -7.07 4.43
N TYR A 168 1.30 -6.83 3.17
CA TYR A 168 2.51 -6.15 2.77
C TYR A 168 2.21 -5.26 1.57
N LEU A 169 3.04 -4.25 1.39
CA LEU A 169 2.90 -3.29 0.29
C LEU A 169 3.18 -4.00 -1.03
N ARG A 170 2.17 -4.03 -1.91
CA ARG A 170 2.20 -4.80 -3.16
C ARG A 170 2.16 -3.93 -4.41
N SER A 171 1.70 -2.68 -4.30
CA SER A 171 1.58 -1.77 -5.45
C SER A 171 2.92 -1.38 -6.10
N PHE A 172 4.07 -1.74 -5.52
CA PHE A 172 5.39 -1.56 -6.15
C PHE A 172 5.69 -2.57 -7.25
N GLN A 173 4.96 -3.69 -7.29
CA GLN A 173 5.09 -4.69 -8.36
C GLN A 173 3.94 -4.48 -9.34
N TYR A 174 4.28 -4.21 -10.61
CA TYR A 174 3.27 -4.05 -11.65
C TYR A 174 2.52 -5.38 -11.88
N ARG A 175 1.19 -5.34 -11.84
CA ARG A 175 0.33 -6.51 -12.05
C ARG A 175 -0.70 -6.27 -13.13
N VAL A 176 -1.12 -7.35 -13.78
CA VAL A 176 -2.20 -7.33 -14.78
C VAL A 176 -3.48 -6.85 -14.10
N GLY A 177 -4.07 -5.76 -14.59
CA GLY A 177 -5.24 -5.11 -14.00
C GLY A 177 -4.94 -3.90 -13.10
N GLN A 178 -3.67 -3.60 -12.82
CA GLN A 178 -3.30 -2.42 -12.04
C GLN A 178 -3.33 -1.15 -12.91
N LEU A 179 -3.92 -0.07 -12.40
CA LEU A 179 -3.82 1.23 -13.06
C LEU A 179 -2.39 1.77 -13.00
N GLY A 180 -1.89 2.32 -14.10
CA GLY A 180 -0.54 2.92 -14.16
C GLY A 180 -0.32 4.07 -13.17
N GLY A 181 -1.40 4.74 -12.72
CA GLY A 181 -1.35 5.76 -11.69
C GLY A 181 -1.28 5.24 -10.25
N ASP A 182 -1.45 3.95 -10.01
CA ASP A 182 -1.43 3.37 -8.65
C ASP A 182 -0.03 3.46 -8.03
N TYR A 183 1.02 3.20 -8.81
CA TYR A 183 2.41 3.28 -8.32
C TYR A 183 2.75 4.67 -7.77
N THR A 184 2.37 5.74 -8.47
CA THR A 184 2.68 7.11 -8.06
C THR A 184 1.89 7.54 -6.84
N ARG A 185 0.63 7.10 -6.72
CA ARG A 185 -0.18 7.29 -5.50
C ARG A 185 0.41 6.52 -4.33
N MET A 186 0.80 5.27 -4.55
CA MET A 186 1.39 4.43 -3.52
C MET A 186 2.68 5.03 -2.98
N LEU A 187 3.54 5.52 -3.86
CA LEU A 187 4.81 6.14 -3.44
C LEU A 187 4.58 7.37 -2.54
N ARG A 188 3.56 8.17 -2.83
CA ARG A 188 3.16 9.31 -1.97
C ARG A 188 2.59 8.84 -0.64
N LEU A 189 1.80 7.77 -0.64
CA LEU A 189 1.15 7.24 0.55
C LEU A 189 2.12 6.49 1.47
N TYR A 190 3.10 5.79 0.91
CA TYR A 190 4.08 5.02 1.68
C TYR A 190 5.07 5.92 2.42
N GLY A 191 5.59 6.97 1.77
CA GLY A 191 6.51 7.92 2.41
C GLY A 191 7.92 7.37 2.73
N GLY A 192 8.19 6.09 2.46
CA GLY A 192 9.48 5.43 2.71
C GLY A 192 9.47 4.53 3.96
N ASP A 193 10.51 3.69 4.14
CA ASP A 193 10.56 2.70 5.24
C ASP A 193 10.74 3.34 6.63
N ALA A 194 11.37 4.52 6.70
CA ALA A 194 11.43 5.33 7.91
C ALA A 194 10.22 6.27 8.09
N GLY A 195 9.30 6.27 7.12
CA GLY A 195 8.07 7.06 7.19
C GLY A 195 7.11 6.51 8.23
N SER A 196 6.29 7.38 8.81
CA SER A 196 5.21 7.01 9.72
C SER A 196 3.94 7.76 9.33
N ASP A 197 2.80 7.08 9.40
CA ASP A 197 1.52 7.66 8.99
C ASP A 197 0.98 8.75 9.94
N THR A 198 1.50 8.85 11.17
CA THR A 198 1.18 9.96 12.10
C THR A 198 1.66 11.31 11.58
N ASN A 199 2.84 11.35 10.95
CA ASN A 199 3.45 12.61 10.48
C ASN A 199 2.74 13.19 9.25
N LEU A 200 2.03 12.35 8.50
CA LEU A 200 1.35 12.72 7.26
C LEU A 200 -0.01 13.40 7.50
N ASN A 201 -0.54 13.34 8.73
CA ASN A 201 -1.84 13.93 9.07
C ASN A 201 -1.77 15.43 9.42
N GLN A 202 -0.57 16.03 9.52
CA GLN A 202 -0.41 17.46 9.84
C GLN A 202 -0.80 18.40 8.68
N ARG A 203 -0.71 17.90 7.45
CA ARG A 203 -1.17 18.60 6.25
C ARG A 203 -2.25 17.75 5.62
N GLY A 204 -3.48 17.86 6.14
CA GLY A 204 -4.65 17.23 5.52
C GLY A 204 -4.55 17.37 4.00
N GLN A 205 -4.68 16.26 3.26
CA GLN A 205 -4.49 16.26 1.82
C GLN A 205 -5.38 17.33 1.19
N THR A 206 -4.78 18.36 0.60
CA THR A 206 -5.47 19.22 -0.35
C THR A 206 -5.64 18.42 -1.63
N ARG A 207 -6.85 17.93 -1.88
CA ARG A 207 -7.21 17.41 -3.20
C ARG A 207 -7.18 18.59 -4.17
N ILE A 208 -6.38 18.48 -5.23
CA ILE A 208 -6.57 19.34 -6.41
C ILE A 208 -7.80 18.79 -7.12
N ALA A 209 -8.99 19.17 -6.65
CA ALA A 209 -10.22 18.88 -7.36
C ALA A 209 -10.28 19.81 -8.57
N SER A 210 -10.51 19.27 -9.77
CA SER A 210 -10.72 20.13 -10.92
C SER A 210 -12.02 20.93 -10.72
N PRO A 211 -12.09 22.21 -11.13
CA PRO A 211 -13.30 23.01 -10.94
C PRO A 211 -14.57 22.33 -11.52
N LYS A 212 -14.42 21.53 -12.58
CA LYS A 212 -15.52 20.77 -13.19
C LYS A 212 -16.06 19.65 -12.29
N GLU A 213 -15.22 18.99 -11.51
CA GLU A 213 -15.63 17.92 -10.59
C GLU A 213 -16.39 18.48 -9.38
N LEU A 214 -15.99 19.65 -8.87
CA LEU A 214 -16.69 20.34 -7.78
C LEU A 214 -18.08 20.82 -8.22
N LEU A 215 -18.18 21.37 -9.42
CA LEU A 215 -19.45 21.81 -10.01
C LEU A 215 -20.42 20.63 -10.23
N ARG A 216 -19.91 19.45 -10.57
CA ARG A 216 -20.73 18.23 -10.77
C ARG A 216 -21.18 17.61 -9.45
N ALA A 217 -20.41 17.78 -8.37
CA ALA A 217 -20.70 17.23 -7.04
C ALA A 217 -21.62 18.12 -6.18
N GLY A 218 -22.09 19.27 -6.69
CA GLY A 218 -23.03 20.15 -5.99
C GLY A 218 -22.47 20.81 -4.72
N ARG A 219 -21.19 20.64 -4.41
CA ARG A 219 -20.51 21.31 -3.28
C ARG A 219 -20.05 22.68 -3.75
N ALA A 220 -20.94 23.67 -3.65
CA ALA A 220 -20.59 25.06 -3.89
C ALA A 220 -19.53 25.51 -2.88
N LEU A 221 -18.49 26.19 -3.38
CA LEU A 221 -17.56 26.97 -2.57
C LEU A 221 -18.34 28.16 -2.00
N VAL A 222 -18.38 28.28 -0.66
CA VAL A 222 -18.62 29.56 0.03
C VAL A 222 -17.26 30.20 0.26
#